data_AF-A0A3B0MJD6-F1
#
_entry.id   AF-A0A3B0MJD6-F1
#
_cell.length_a   1.000
_cell.length_b   1.000
_cell.length_c   1.000
_cell.angle_alpha   90.00
_cell.angle_beta   90.00
_cell.angle_gamma   90.00
#
_symmetry.space_group_name_H-M   'P 1'
#
loop_
_entity.id
_entity.type
_entity.pdbx_description
1 polymer ?
#
loop_
_entity_poly.entity_id
_entity_poly.type
_entity_poly.pdbx_seq_one_letter_code
_entity_poly.pdbx_strand_id
1 'polypeptide(L)'
;MTWLNIYKLSFIREHQYQFEPQLYHQDIPWTTEILLNAKRVQFINESYYDYFIHSKSVSHSLCGDDLRVRKVNTYLKIIDILINIYKKYPNAVNQTPACWWQINKEGFGVVLSIQAIKSPKIKYEMVKRFFDEVYWHITWQHATTLKLKWRLSRRYLKLKSLLKYKT
;
A
#
# COMPACT_ATOMS: atom_id res chain seq x y z
N MET A 1 5.85 -2.59 -9.66
CA MET A 1 6.10 -3.13 -11.00
C MET A 1 6.81 -4.47 -10.88
N THR A 2 6.07 -5.58 -10.77
CA THR A 2 6.65 -6.95 -10.81
C THR A 2 7.04 -7.38 -12.22
N TRP A 3 6.27 -6.93 -13.22
CA TRP A 3 6.30 -7.45 -14.59
C TRP A 3 7.58 -7.14 -15.38
N LEU A 4 8.41 -6.21 -14.91
CA LEU A 4 9.65 -5.79 -15.56
C LEU A 4 10.89 -6.39 -14.87
N ASN A 5 10.71 -7.25 -13.87
CA ASN A 5 11.79 -7.85 -13.12
C ASN A 5 11.95 -9.33 -13.51
N ILE A 6 13.16 -9.85 -13.34
CA ILE A 6 13.48 -11.27 -13.57
C ILE A 6 13.63 -11.97 -12.22
N TYR A 7 12.95 -13.10 -12.07
CA TYR A 7 12.95 -13.89 -10.84
C TYR A 7 13.38 -15.32 -11.10
N LYS A 8 14.13 -15.90 -10.16
CA LYS A 8 14.51 -17.31 -10.23
C LYS A 8 13.29 -18.18 -9.96
N LEU A 9 12.88 -18.99 -10.95
CA LEU A 9 11.69 -19.84 -10.84
C LEU A 9 11.75 -20.83 -9.67
N SER A 10 12.92 -21.43 -9.41
CA SER A 10 13.08 -22.37 -8.31
C SER A 10 12.81 -21.71 -6.95
N PHE A 11 13.23 -20.44 -6.79
CA PHE A 11 13.01 -19.67 -5.56
C PHE A 11 11.53 -19.39 -5.33
N ILE A 12 10.80 -19.00 -6.39
CA ILE A 12 9.34 -18.80 -6.33
C ILE A 12 8.62 -20.09 -5.90
N ARG A 13 9.00 -21.23 -6.48
CA ARG A 13 8.37 -22.52 -6.18
C ARG A 13 8.65 -23.01 -4.77
N GLU A 14 9.90 -22.89 -4.31
CA GLU A 14 10.32 -23.27 -2.96
C GLU A 14 9.54 -22.53 -1.87
N HIS A 15 9.32 -21.22 -2.07
CA HIS A 15 8.63 -20.37 -1.10
C HIS A 15 7.12 -20.26 -1.36
N GLN A 16 6.63 -20.92 -2.41
CA GLN A 16 5.22 -20.91 -2.82
C GLN A 16 4.64 -19.50 -2.99
N TYR A 17 5.42 -18.56 -3.54
CA TYR A 17 4.93 -17.19 -3.74
C TYR A 17 3.82 -17.15 -4.79
N GLN A 18 2.69 -16.56 -4.42
CA GLN A 18 1.51 -16.41 -5.27
C GLN A 18 0.98 -14.98 -5.19
N PHE A 19 0.40 -14.50 -6.28
CA PHE A 19 -0.33 -13.25 -6.25
C PHE A 19 -1.64 -13.41 -5.49
N GLU A 20 -1.99 -12.40 -4.72
CA GLU A 20 -3.29 -12.32 -4.05
C GLU A 20 -4.39 -12.10 -5.10
N PRO A 21 -5.33 -13.06 -5.27
CA PRO A 21 -6.36 -12.95 -6.30
C PRO A 21 -7.22 -11.70 -6.12
N GLN A 22 -7.57 -11.07 -7.24
CA GLN A 22 -8.48 -9.91 -7.31
C GLN A 22 -7.98 -8.66 -6.54
N LEU A 23 -6.72 -8.64 -6.13
CA LEU A 23 -6.12 -7.46 -5.49
C LEU A 23 -5.50 -6.55 -6.55
N TYR A 24 -6.00 -5.31 -6.62
CA TYR A 24 -5.31 -4.27 -7.36
C TYR A 24 -3.94 -3.99 -6.72
N HIS A 25 -2.92 -3.73 -7.53
CA HIS A 25 -1.56 -3.54 -7.03
C HIS A 25 -1.03 -4.73 -6.20
N GLN A 26 -1.46 -5.95 -6.52
CA GLN A 26 -0.94 -7.21 -5.93
C GLN A 26 0.59 -7.35 -6.03
N ASP A 27 1.21 -6.63 -6.97
CA ASP A 27 2.66 -6.58 -7.14
C ASP A 27 3.39 -5.97 -5.94
N ILE A 28 2.73 -5.09 -5.18
CA ILE A 28 3.32 -4.45 -3.99
C ILE A 28 3.67 -5.49 -2.92
N PRO A 29 2.70 -6.18 -2.28
CA PRO A 29 3.03 -7.14 -1.22
C PRO A 29 3.88 -8.31 -1.74
N TRP A 30 3.60 -8.78 -2.95
CA TRP A 30 4.34 -9.88 -3.57
C TRP A 30 5.82 -9.55 -3.76
N THR A 31 6.13 -8.36 -4.30
CA THR A 31 7.53 -7.94 -4.50
C THR A 31 8.20 -7.64 -3.17
N THR A 32 7.48 -7.06 -2.21
CA THR A 32 8.03 -6.83 -0.86
C THR A 32 8.43 -8.14 -0.18
N GLU A 33 7.58 -9.17 -0.20
CA GLU A 33 7.89 -10.47 0.41
C GLU A 33 9.09 -11.15 -0.27
N ILE A 34 9.15 -11.11 -1.60
CA ILE A 34 10.25 -11.69 -2.36
C ILE A 34 11.58 -10.98 -2.07
N LEU A 35 11.60 -9.65 -2.11
CA LEU A 35 12.83 -8.91 -1.86
C LEU A 35 13.33 -9.05 -0.42
N LEU A 36 12.43 -9.24 0.55
CA LEU A 36 12.80 -9.50 1.94
C LEU A 36 13.50 -10.85 2.13
N ASN A 37 13.15 -11.86 1.33
CA ASN A 37 13.70 -13.21 1.44
C ASN A 37 14.79 -13.52 0.41
N ALA A 38 14.99 -12.64 -0.57
CA ALA A 38 16.01 -12.82 -1.59
C ALA A 38 17.41 -12.68 -1.00
N LYS A 39 18.25 -13.71 -1.17
CA LYS A 39 19.65 -13.69 -0.73
C LYS A 39 20.51 -12.68 -1.51
N ARG A 40 20.12 -12.37 -2.75
CA ARG A 40 20.81 -11.43 -3.63
C ARG A 40 19.80 -10.76 -4.54
N VAL A 41 19.96 -9.45 -4.71
CA VAL A 41 19.19 -8.62 -5.63
C VAL A 41 20.20 -7.81 -6.45
N GLN A 42 19.99 -7.73 -7.75
CA GLN A 42 20.80 -6.91 -8.64
C GLN A 42 19.89 -5.88 -9.30
N PHE A 43 20.32 -4.62 -9.25
CA PHE A 43 19.71 -3.52 -9.99
C PHE A 43 20.55 -3.24 -11.24
N ILE A 44 19.88 -3.04 -12.36
CA ILE A 44 20.48 -2.76 -13.66
C ILE A 44 19.93 -1.41 -14.11
N ASN A 45 20.80 -0.50 -14.54
CA ASN A 45 20.42 0.89 -14.88
C ASN A 45 20.17 1.08 -16.38
N GLU A 46 20.40 0.03 -17.16
CA GLU A 46 20.18 -0.04 -18.59
C GLU A 46 18.71 -0.38 -18.88
N SER A 47 18.14 0.27 -19.90
CA SER A 47 16.77 0.01 -20.34
C SER A 47 16.74 -1.16 -21.31
N TYR A 48 16.00 -2.22 -20.96
CA TYR A 48 15.81 -3.39 -21.83
C TYR A 48 14.36 -3.58 -22.30
N TYR A 49 13.39 -2.92 -21.64
CA TYR A 49 11.97 -3.11 -21.90
C TYR A 49 11.22 -1.78 -21.82
N ASP A 50 10.35 -1.55 -22.80
CA ASP A 50 9.41 -0.44 -22.78
C ASP A 50 8.04 -0.89 -22.26
N TYR A 51 7.45 -0.11 -21.36
CA TYR A 51 6.13 -0.38 -20.80
C TYR A 51 5.04 0.35 -21.58
N PHE A 52 4.23 -0.39 -22.33
CA PHE A 52 3.12 0.18 -23.09
C PHE A 52 1.84 0.27 -22.24
N ILE A 53 1.32 1.49 -22.06
CA ILE A 53 0.05 1.74 -21.35
C ILE A 53 -1.07 1.84 -22.38
N HIS A 54 -1.90 0.80 -22.46
CA HIS A 54 -3.07 0.83 -23.32
C HIS A 54 -4.21 1.66 -22.69
N SER A 55 -4.85 2.51 -23.50
CA SER A 55 -6.04 3.30 -23.12
C SER A 55 -7.20 2.50 -22.52
N LYS A 56 -7.37 1.23 -22.89
CA LYS A 56 -8.39 0.31 -22.37
C LYS A 56 -7.93 -0.45 -21.11
N SER A 57 -6.81 -0.04 -20.50
CA SER A 57 -6.31 -0.66 -19.28
C SER A 57 -7.35 -0.62 -18.16
N VAL A 58 -7.40 -1.68 -17.36
CA VAL A 58 -8.30 -1.81 -16.20
C VAL A 58 -8.11 -0.67 -15.21
N SER A 59 -6.94 -0.03 -15.19
CA SER A 59 -6.65 1.18 -14.41
C SER A 59 -7.58 2.36 -14.74
N HIS A 60 -8.13 2.41 -15.96
CA HIS A 60 -9.04 3.46 -16.44
C HIS A 60 -10.54 3.13 -16.28
N SER A 61 -10.88 1.95 -15.72
CA SER A 61 -12.28 1.47 -15.64
C SER A 61 -13.20 2.23 -14.69
N LEU A 62 -12.65 2.89 -13.66
CA LEU A 62 -13.44 3.63 -12.66
C LEU A 62 -13.06 5.10 -12.67
N CYS A 63 -14.03 5.96 -12.37
CA CYS A 63 -13.84 7.40 -12.23
C CYS A 63 -14.41 7.92 -10.89
N GLY A 64 -14.08 9.16 -10.54
CA GLY A 64 -14.69 9.84 -9.40
C GLY A 64 -14.42 9.16 -8.05
N ASP A 65 -15.48 9.04 -7.23
CA ASP A 65 -15.37 8.52 -5.87
C ASP A 65 -15.22 7.00 -5.82
N ASP A 66 -15.80 6.25 -6.77
CA ASP A 66 -15.67 4.78 -6.82
C ASP A 66 -14.22 4.35 -7.01
N LEU A 67 -13.49 5.06 -7.88
CA LEU A 67 -12.05 4.85 -8.05
C LEU A 67 -11.29 5.07 -6.74
N ARG A 68 -11.68 6.08 -5.96
CA ARG A 68 -11.01 6.44 -4.70
C ARG A 68 -11.33 5.44 -3.59
N VAL A 69 -12.58 5.00 -3.50
CA VAL A 69 -13.00 3.94 -2.58
C VAL A 69 -12.26 2.63 -2.91
N ARG A 70 -12.17 2.26 -4.19
CA ARG A 70 -11.38 1.09 -4.62
C ARG A 70 -9.92 1.22 -4.19
N LYS A 71 -9.29 2.39 -4.39
CA LYS A 71 -7.91 2.65 -3.94
C LYS A 71 -7.76 2.52 -2.43
N VAL A 72 -8.66 3.12 -1.65
CA VAL A 72 -8.65 2.98 -0.19
C VAL A 72 -8.72 1.50 0.20
N ASN A 73 -9.72 0.77 -0.27
CA ASN A 73 -9.89 -0.66 0.05
C ASN A 73 -8.67 -1.50 -0.35
N THR A 74 -8.09 -1.21 -1.52
CA THR A 74 -6.89 -1.87 -2.02
C THR A 74 -5.71 -1.65 -1.07
N TYR A 75 -5.43 -0.39 -0.71
CA TYR A 75 -4.29 -0.08 0.16
C TYR A 75 -4.47 -0.59 1.58
N LEU A 76 -5.70 -0.61 2.12
CA LEU A 76 -5.98 -1.24 3.42
C LEU A 76 -5.66 -2.74 3.39
N LYS A 77 -6.13 -3.47 2.38
CA LYS A 77 -5.81 -4.89 2.22
C LYS A 77 -4.31 -5.12 2.03
N ILE A 78 -3.60 -4.26 1.30
CA ILE A 78 -2.15 -4.34 1.16
C ILE A 78 -1.45 -4.14 2.52
N ILE A 79 -1.89 -3.17 3.33
CA ILE A 79 -1.34 -2.96 4.69
C ILE A 79 -1.53 -4.23 5.53
N ASP A 80 -2.70 -4.89 5.49
CA ASP A 80 -2.92 -6.15 6.19
C ASP A 80 -1.96 -7.26 5.76
N ILE A 81 -1.75 -7.40 4.45
CA ILE A 81 -0.81 -8.39 3.91
C ILE A 81 0.63 -8.07 4.33
N LEU A 82 1.04 -6.80 4.30
CA LEU A 82 2.38 -6.38 4.74
C LEU A 82 2.61 -6.63 6.24
N ILE A 83 1.59 -6.43 7.07
CA ILE A 83 1.65 -6.78 8.50
C ILE A 83 1.79 -8.30 8.68
N ASN A 84 1.10 -9.10 7.88
CA ASN A 84 1.24 -10.56 7.91
C ASN A 84 2.64 -11.01 7.46
N ILE A 85 3.21 -10.38 6.42
CA ILE A 85 4.60 -10.62 5.98
C ILE A 85 5.57 -10.29 7.12
N TYR A 86 5.36 -9.17 7.83
CA TYR A 86 6.16 -8.84 9.01
C TYR A 86 6.09 -9.91 10.08
N LYS A 87 4.89 -10.36 10.45
CA LYS A 87 4.70 -11.42 11.45
C LYS A 87 5.37 -12.74 11.03
N LYS A 88 5.39 -13.03 9.73
CA LYS A 88 6.02 -14.23 9.16
C LYS A 88 7.55 -14.13 9.15
N TYR A 89 8.12 -12.95 8.94
CA TYR A 89 9.56 -12.73 8.81
C TYR A 89 10.10 -11.59 9.69
N PRO A 90 9.96 -11.66 11.03
CA PRO A 90 10.29 -10.54 11.91
C PRO A 90 11.78 -10.16 11.84
N ASN A 91 12.67 -11.15 11.76
CA ASN A 91 14.11 -10.93 11.71
C ASN A 91 14.55 -10.20 10.43
N ALA A 92 14.02 -10.63 9.27
CA ALA A 92 14.36 -10.02 7.98
C ALA A 92 13.86 -8.57 7.89
N VAL A 93 12.65 -8.31 8.39
CA VAL A 93 12.06 -6.96 8.41
C VAL A 93 12.79 -6.02 9.37
N ASN A 94 13.28 -6.53 10.51
CA ASN A 94 14.05 -5.71 11.45
C ASN A 94 15.42 -5.32 10.88
N GLN A 95 16.02 -6.18 10.05
CA GLN A 95 17.28 -5.88 9.37
C GLN A 95 17.09 -4.87 8.23
N THR A 96 15.95 -4.94 7.52
CA THR A 96 15.64 -4.06 6.40
C THR A 96 14.26 -3.44 6.57
N PRO A 97 14.15 -2.15 6.98
CA PRO A 97 12.88 -1.50 7.29
C PRO A 97 12.03 -1.17 6.04
N ALA A 98 12.31 -1.79 4.89
CA ALA A 98 11.56 -1.61 3.65
C ALA A 98 10.08 -1.98 3.79
N CYS A 99 9.75 -3.02 4.57
CA CYS A 99 8.36 -3.38 4.85
C CYS A 99 7.62 -2.26 5.58
N TRP A 100 8.24 -1.69 6.62
CA TRP A 100 7.68 -0.55 7.36
C TRP A 100 7.53 0.69 6.48
N TRP A 101 8.53 0.98 5.66
CA TRP A 101 8.46 2.06 4.69
C TRP A 101 7.28 1.85 3.71
N GLN A 102 7.07 0.62 3.24
CA GLN A 102 5.96 0.29 2.35
C GLN A 102 4.60 0.50 3.04
N ILE A 103 4.43 0.00 4.28
CA ILE A 103 3.21 0.19 5.08
C ILE A 103 2.87 1.67 5.19
N ASN A 104 3.87 2.51 5.49
CA ASN A 104 3.67 3.96 5.59
C ASN A 104 3.28 4.61 4.27
N LYS A 105 3.92 4.19 3.18
CA LYS A 105 3.64 4.72 1.84
C LYS A 105 2.19 4.42 1.45
N GLU A 106 1.74 3.19 1.65
CA GLU A 106 0.35 2.81 1.37
C GLU A 106 -0.65 3.47 2.33
N GLY A 107 -0.33 3.55 3.63
CA GLY A 107 -1.16 4.26 4.61
C GLY A 107 -1.29 5.76 4.29
N PHE A 108 -0.23 6.40 3.80
CA PHE A 108 -0.32 7.77 3.29
C PHE A 108 -1.14 7.85 1.98
N GLY A 109 -1.05 6.84 1.12
CA GLY A 109 -1.91 6.67 -0.06
C GLY A 109 -3.40 6.58 0.28
N VAL A 110 -3.76 5.88 1.36
CA VAL A 110 -5.13 5.84 1.91
C VAL A 110 -5.59 7.24 2.28
N VAL A 111 -4.79 7.98 3.06
CA VAL A 111 -5.10 9.34 3.49
C VAL A 111 -5.36 10.26 2.30
N LEU A 112 -4.51 10.22 1.28
CA LEU A 112 -4.68 11.03 0.07
C LEU A 112 -5.95 10.65 -0.70
N SER A 113 -6.22 9.34 -0.82
CA SER A 113 -7.39 8.83 -1.53
C SER A 113 -8.69 9.27 -0.86
N ILE A 114 -8.75 9.17 0.48
CA ILE A 114 -9.89 9.64 1.29
C ILE A 114 -10.11 11.15 1.10
N GLN A 115 -9.03 11.95 1.17
CA GLN A 115 -9.13 13.40 1.02
C GLN A 115 -9.71 13.82 -0.34
N ALA A 116 -9.38 13.06 -1.39
CA ALA A 116 -9.85 13.34 -2.73
C ALA A 116 -11.35 13.05 -2.91
N ILE A 117 -11.98 12.19 -2.09
CA ILE A 117 -13.41 11.83 -2.21
C ILE A 117 -14.28 13.10 -2.18
N LYS A 118 -15.27 13.21 -3.07
CA LYS A 118 -16.17 14.37 -3.15
C LYS A 118 -17.34 14.20 -2.19
N SER A 119 -18.00 13.05 -2.22
CA SER A 119 -19.16 12.74 -1.38
C SER A 119 -18.81 12.80 0.12
N PRO A 120 -19.45 13.68 0.90
CA PRO A 120 -19.22 13.77 2.35
C PRO A 120 -19.55 12.47 3.09
N LYS A 121 -20.62 11.78 2.67
CA LYS A 121 -21.04 10.49 3.27
C LYS A 121 -19.99 9.41 3.09
N ILE A 122 -19.55 9.19 1.84
CA ILE A 122 -18.52 8.17 1.53
C ILE A 122 -17.22 8.53 2.23
N LYS A 123 -16.84 9.81 2.24
CA LYS A 123 -15.64 10.27 2.93
C LYS A 123 -15.71 9.96 4.43
N TYR A 124 -16.84 10.21 5.08
CA TYR A 124 -17.06 9.86 6.48
C TYR A 124 -16.90 8.35 6.72
N GLU A 125 -17.54 7.51 5.91
CA GLU A 125 -17.47 6.05 6.03
C GLU A 125 -16.03 5.54 5.90
N MET A 126 -15.27 6.03 4.92
CA MET A 126 -13.87 5.66 4.73
C MET A 126 -12.97 6.16 5.86
N VAL A 127 -13.21 7.38 6.37
CA VAL A 127 -12.48 7.91 7.53
C VAL A 127 -12.76 7.06 8.76
N LYS A 128 -14.02 6.77 9.04
CA LYS A 128 -14.43 5.96 10.18
C LYS A 128 -13.72 4.62 10.15
N ARG A 129 -13.79 3.91 9.01
CA ARG A 129 -13.08 2.65 8.81
C ARG A 129 -11.58 2.76 9.05
N PHE A 130 -10.93 3.80 8.51
CA PHE A 130 -9.48 3.99 8.66
C PHE A 130 -9.03 4.22 10.12
N PHE A 131 -9.89 4.79 10.97
CA PHE A 131 -9.61 4.97 12.39
C PHE A 131 -10.03 3.78 13.25
N ASP A 132 -11.22 3.22 13.01
CA ASP A 132 -11.78 2.12 13.80
C ASP A 132 -10.98 0.82 13.62
N GLU A 133 -10.49 0.55 12.40
CA GLU A 133 -9.68 -0.64 12.08
C GLU A 133 -8.17 -0.43 12.38
N VAL A 134 -7.80 0.55 13.21
CA VAL A 134 -6.42 0.79 13.73
C VAL A 134 -5.39 1.19 12.66
N TYR A 135 -5.75 1.26 11.37
CA TYR A 135 -4.83 1.62 10.29
C TYR A 135 -4.17 2.99 10.44
N TRP A 136 -4.87 3.97 11.02
CA TRP A 136 -4.25 5.24 11.38
C TRP A 136 -3.06 5.05 12.32
N HIS A 137 -3.24 4.25 13.37
CA HIS A 137 -2.21 4.00 14.37
C HIS A 137 -1.00 3.32 13.75
N ILE A 138 -1.22 2.28 12.94
CA ILE A 138 -0.18 1.57 12.19
C ILE A 138 0.60 2.56 11.29
N THR A 139 -0.11 3.35 10.49
CA THR A 139 0.50 4.33 9.59
C THR A 139 1.31 5.39 10.35
N TRP A 140 0.82 5.81 11.52
CA TRP A 140 1.49 6.82 12.35
C TRP A 140 2.73 6.27 13.05
N GLN A 141 2.61 5.10 13.68
CA GLN A 141 3.67 4.46 14.45
C GLN A 141 4.89 4.20 13.59
N HIS A 142 4.67 3.72 12.36
CA HIS A 142 5.76 3.33 11.49
C HIS A 142 6.35 4.49 10.69
N ALA A 143 5.75 5.69 10.68
CA ALA A 143 6.21 6.82 9.89
C ALA A 143 7.66 7.19 10.20
N THR A 144 8.59 6.82 9.30
CA THR A 144 10.04 6.83 9.58
C THR A 144 10.69 8.20 9.48
N THR A 145 10.04 9.19 8.86
CA THR A 145 10.63 10.53 8.65
C THR A 145 9.80 11.62 9.32
N LEU A 146 10.48 12.64 9.85
CA LEU A 146 9.84 13.83 10.42
C LEU A 146 8.90 14.52 9.43
N LYS A 147 9.33 14.62 8.16
CA LYS A 147 8.51 15.17 7.07
C LYS A 147 7.20 14.39 6.90
N LEU A 148 7.25 13.06 6.96
CA LEU A 148 6.06 12.24 6.85
C LEU A 148 5.16 12.38 8.08
N LYS A 149 5.73 12.33 9.29
CA LYS A 149 4.98 12.58 10.53
C LYS A 149 4.25 13.91 10.47
N TRP A 150 4.93 15.00 10.09
CA TRP A 150 4.28 16.31 9.93
C TRP A 150 3.16 16.32 8.88
N ARG A 151 3.34 15.64 7.74
CA ARG A 151 2.29 15.50 6.71
C ARG A 151 1.08 14.73 7.22
N LEU A 152 1.28 13.71 8.05
CA LEU A 152 0.20 12.94 8.68
C LEU A 152 -0.49 13.77 9.76
N SER A 153 0.23 14.41 10.69
CA SER A 153 -0.34 15.23 11.76
C SER A 153 -1.27 16.34 11.25
N ARG A 154 -0.87 17.07 10.20
CA ARG A 154 -1.74 18.10 9.61
C ARG A 154 -3.03 17.56 9.01
N ARG A 155 -3.01 16.30 8.56
CA ARG A 155 -4.17 15.64 7.97
C ARG A 155 -5.02 14.94 9.01
N TYR A 156 -4.43 14.48 10.11
CA TYR A 156 -5.13 13.90 11.25
C TYR A 156 -6.29 14.79 11.70
N LEU A 157 -6.01 16.07 11.97
CA LEU A 157 -7.02 17.03 12.44
C LEU A 157 -8.19 17.16 11.45
N LYS A 158 -7.87 17.24 10.15
CA LYS A 158 -8.87 17.34 9.07
C LYS A 158 -9.71 16.07 8.93
N LEU A 159 -9.13 14.90 9.14
CA LEU A 159 -9.88 13.65 9.09
C LEU A 159 -10.73 13.49 10.37
N LYS A 160 -10.17 13.78 11.55
CA LYS A 160 -10.89 13.74 12.83
C LYS A 160 -12.08 14.70 12.86
N SER A 161 -11.99 15.89 12.25
CA SER A 161 -13.12 16.82 12.20
C SER A 161 -14.31 16.26 11.43
N LEU A 162 -14.09 15.40 10.43
CA LEU A 162 -15.16 14.74 9.68
C LEU A 162 -15.93 13.74 10.54
N LEU A 163 -15.28 13.13 11.54
CA LEU A 163 -15.94 12.21 12.48
C LEU A 163 -16.84 12.93 13.49
N LYS A 164 -16.56 14.21 13.78
CA LYS A 164 -17.35 15.04 14.71
C LYS A 164 -18.66 15.58 14.11
N TYR A 165 -18.84 15.50 12.80
CA TYR A 165 -19.97 16.13 12.10
C TYR A 165 -21.30 15.38 12.24
N LYS A 166 -21.35 14.28 13.01
CA LYS A 166 -22.52 13.41 13.18
C LYS A 166 -22.83 13.02 14.63
N THR A 167 -22.19 13.67 15.58
CA THR A 167 -22.53 13.67 17.01
C THR A 167 -23.05 15.05 17.36
#